data_AF-A0A9N8EQ50-F1
#
_entry.id   AF-A0A9N8EQ50-F1
#
_cell.length_a   1.000
_cell.length_b   1.000
_cell.length_c   1.000
_cell.angle_alpha   90.00
_cell.angle_beta   90.00
_cell.angle_gamma   90.00
#
_symmetry.space_group_name_H-M   'P 1'
#
loop_
_entity.id
_entity.type
_entity.pdbx_description
1 polymer ?
#
loop_
_entity_poly.entity_id
_entity_poly.type
_entity_poly.pdbx_seq_one_letter_code
_entity_poly.pdbx_strand_id
1 'polypeptide(L)'
;MQLPQLPQEVAVCPELNTFAHDTNGQTVTGELDFYIAGNLHWAVELLRNGDKINEHEKLFDPNNGKYRSVGHKAHIIVDCRGPRGSKKVKSMHEHCTLYFSTNFESVEIKMRERPLLKKNLRD
;
A
#
# COMPACT_ATOMS: atom_id res chain seq x y z
N MET A 1 1.16 -24.62 -13.30
CA MET A 1 1.93 -23.86 -12.29
C MET A 1 0.90 -23.28 -11.33
N GLN A 2 0.90 -23.68 -10.05
CA GLN A 2 -0.14 -23.31 -9.09
C GLN A 2 0.32 -22.02 -8.39
N LEU A 3 -0.48 -20.96 -8.47
CA LEU A 3 -0.20 -19.70 -7.79
C LEU A 3 -0.17 -19.94 -6.26
N PRO A 4 0.73 -19.30 -5.51
CA PRO A 4 0.74 -19.42 -4.06
C PRO A 4 -0.62 -18.98 -3.50
N GLN A 5 -1.27 -19.87 -2.76
CA GLN A 5 -2.48 -19.54 -2.01
C GLN A 5 -2.09 -18.70 -0.81
N LEU A 6 -2.64 -17.49 -0.74
CA LEU A 6 -2.47 -16.64 0.44
C LEU A 6 -3.40 -17.11 1.55
N PRO A 7 -3.07 -16.79 2.81
CA PRO A 7 -3.98 -17.03 3.93
C PRO A 7 -5.37 -16.46 3.62
N GLN A 8 -6.43 -17.12 4.09
CA GLN A 8 -7.82 -16.68 3.88
C GLN A 8 -8.09 -15.23 4.39
N GLU A 9 -7.21 -14.76 5.27
CA GLU A 9 -7.18 -13.41 5.86
C GLU A 9 -6.58 -12.34 4.91
N VAL A 10 -5.96 -12.79 3.81
CA VAL A 10 -5.24 -11.96 2.84
C VAL A 10 -5.82 -12.23 1.44
N ALA A 11 -6.61 -11.29 0.94
CA ALA A 11 -7.04 -11.29 -0.45
C ALA A 11 -5.94 -10.61 -1.31
N VAL A 12 -5.25 -11.36 -2.17
CA VAL A 12 -4.50 -10.76 -3.28
C VAL A 12 -5.44 -10.65 -4.47
N CYS A 13 -5.56 -9.41 -4.96
CA CYS A 13 -6.51 -9.03 -6.00
C CYS A 13 -5.85 -9.12 -7.39
N PRO A 14 -6.22 -10.10 -8.22
CA PRO A 14 -5.83 -10.09 -9.62
C PRO A 14 -6.69 -9.03 -10.31
N GLU A 15 -6.10 -7.86 -10.54
CA GLU A 15 -6.52 -6.90 -11.56
C GLU A 15 -8.06 -6.69 -11.68
N LEU A 16 -8.56 -5.63 -11.03
CA LEU A 16 -9.90 -5.05 -11.18
C LEU A 16 -11.01 -5.69 -10.31
N ASN A 17 -11.56 -4.88 -9.40
CA ASN A 17 -12.74 -5.10 -8.53
C ASN A 17 -12.48 -5.78 -7.18
N THR A 18 -11.93 -5.03 -6.22
CA THR A 18 -12.09 -5.37 -4.80
C THR A 18 -13.51 -4.99 -4.39
N PHE A 19 -14.30 -5.99 -3.97
CA PHE A 19 -15.54 -5.79 -3.24
C PHE A 19 -15.20 -5.49 -1.78
N ALA A 20 -15.06 -4.22 -1.41
CA ALA A 20 -15.02 -3.82 0.00
C ALA A 20 -16.45 -3.73 0.52
N HIS A 21 -16.68 -3.94 1.81
CA HIS A 21 -18.00 -3.71 2.41
C HIS A 21 -17.95 -2.46 3.28
N ASP A 22 -18.94 -1.59 3.14
CA ASP A 22 -19.10 -0.46 4.05
C ASP A 22 -19.53 -0.91 5.45
N THR A 23 -19.69 0.04 6.37
CA THR A 23 -20.13 -0.23 7.75
C THR A 23 -21.52 -0.86 7.84
N ASN A 24 -22.30 -0.86 6.75
CA ASN A 24 -23.62 -1.46 6.66
C ASN A 24 -23.61 -2.79 5.89
N GLY A 25 -22.42 -3.30 5.54
CA GLY A 25 -22.24 -4.55 4.79
C GLY A 25 -22.45 -4.41 3.29
N GLN A 26 -22.69 -3.19 2.77
CA GLN A 26 -22.91 -2.97 1.35
C GLN A 26 -21.58 -2.97 0.60
N THR A 27 -21.54 -3.71 -0.50
CA THR A 27 -20.36 -3.78 -1.36
C THR A 27 -20.09 -2.43 -2.04
N VAL A 28 -18.93 -1.84 -1.73
CA VAL A 28 -18.35 -0.65 -2.36
C VAL A 28 -17.30 -1.09 -3.37
N THR A 29 -17.42 -0.63 -4.60
CA THR A 29 -16.42 -0.83 -5.65
C THR A 29 -15.39 0.29 -5.61
N GLY A 30 -14.15 -0.06 -5.26
CA GLY A 30 -12.98 0.82 -5.30
C GLY A 30 -11.77 0.04 -5.83
N GLU A 31 -10.90 0.71 -6.58
CA GLU A 31 -9.67 0.15 -7.15
C GLU A 31 -8.54 0.16 -6.12
N LEU A 32 -8.83 -0.31 -4.90
CA LEU A 32 -7.83 -0.43 -3.85
C LEU A 32 -6.90 -1.59 -4.19
N ASP A 33 -5.59 -1.36 -4.21
CA ASP A 33 -4.61 -2.38 -4.57
C ASP A 33 -4.67 -3.59 -3.62
N PHE A 34 -4.70 -3.36 -2.30
CA PHE A 34 -4.96 -4.42 -1.33
C PHE A 34 -5.81 -3.95 -0.15
N TYR A 35 -6.68 -4.85 0.29
CA TYR A 35 -7.36 -4.75 1.58
C TYR A 35 -6.99 -5.97 2.44
N ILE A 36 -6.43 -5.72 3.62
CA ILE A 36 -6.02 -6.76 4.56
C ILE A 36 -7.02 -6.78 5.71
N ALA A 37 -7.82 -7.84 5.76
CA ALA A 37 -8.79 -8.07 6.83
C ALA A 37 -8.07 -8.35 8.17
N GLY A 38 -8.74 -8.08 9.29
CA GLY A 38 -8.19 -8.23 10.64
C GLY A 38 -8.50 -7.05 11.54
N ASN A 39 -7.83 -6.91 12.68
CA ASN A 39 -8.22 -5.89 13.67
C ASN A 39 -8.15 -4.44 13.15
N LEU A 40 -7.22 -4.17 12.24
CA LEU A 40 -6.94 -2.83 11.72
C LEU A 40 -7.58 -2.55 10.35
N HIS A 41 -8.15 -3.55 9.66
CA HIS A 41 -8.74 -3.37 8.32
C HIS A 41 -7.86 -2.51 7.41
N TRP A 42 -6.66 -2.98 7.07
CA TRP A 42 -5.67 -2.16 6.39
C TRP A 42 -6.04 -1.96 4.92
N ALA A 43 -6.07 -0.71 4.49
CA ALA A 43 -6.10 -0.36 3.08
C ALA A 43 -4.68 -0.01 2.59
N VAL A 44 -4.23 -0.65 1.51
CA VAL A 44 -2.89 -0.49 0.97
C VAL A 44 -2.98 -0.02 -0.48
N GLU A 45 -2.23 1.03 -0.81
CA GLU A 45 -2.05 1.54 -2.16
C GLU A 45 -0.58 1.43 -2.56
N LEU A 46 -0.32 1.02 -3.79
CA LEU A 46 1.01 0.90 -4.37
C LEU A 46 1.25 2.02 -5.37
N LEU A 47 2.39 2.69 -5.22
CA LEU A 47 2.89 3.66 -6.18
C LEU A 47 4.16 3.15 -6.84
N ARG A 48 4.42 3.68 -8.03
CA ARG A 48 5.69 3.53 -8.72
C ARG A 48 6.35 4.89 -8.88
N ASN A 49 7.53 5.06 -8.30
CA ASN A 49 8.33 6.29 -8.39
C ASN A 49 7.61 7.57 -7.92
N GLY A 50 6.67 7.44 -6.99
CA GLY A 50 5.86 8.52 -6.46
C GLY A 50 4.91 9.15 -7.49
N ASP A 51 4.63 8.46 -8.60
CA ASP A 51 3.67 8.93 -9.58
C ASP A 51 2.31 9.16 -8.91
N LYS A 52 1.69 10.32 -9.18
CA LYS A 52 0.38 10.71 -8.65
C LYS A 52 0.20 10.60 -7.13
N ILE A 53 1.27 10.67 -6.33
CA ILE A 53 1.20 10.50 -4.86
C ILE A 53 0.11 11.35 -4.18
N ASN A 54 -0.04 12.62 -4.57
CA ASN A 54 -1.05 13.51 -4.02
C ASN A 54 -2.49 13.09 -4.37
N GLU A 55 -2.69 12.42 -5.51
CA GLU A 55 -4.00 11.90 -5.91
C GLU A 55 -4.37 10.69 -5.04
N HIS A 56 -3.42 9.76 -4.83
CA HIS A 56 -3.62 8.59 -3.98
C HIS A 56 -3.81 8.98 -2.50
N GLU A 57 -3.07 9.98 -1.99
CA GLU A 57 -3.29 10.53 -0.64
C GLU A 57 -4.72 11.06 -0.47
N LYS A 58 -5.27 11.73 -1.49
CA LYS A 58 -6.66 12.23 -1.45
C LYS A 58 -7.71 11.13 -1.46
N LEU A 59 -7.41 9.93 -1.95
CA LEU A 59 -8.35 8.80 -1.92
C LEU A 59 -8.73 8.42 -0.48
N PHE A 60 -7.81 8.63 0.48
CA PHE A 60 -7.99 8.36 1.90
C PHE A 60 -8.52 9.54 2.71
N ASP A 61 -8.85 10.68 2.07
CA ASP A 61 -9.46 11.80 2.78
C ASP A 61 -10.75 11.32 3.49
N PRO A 62 -10.89 11.53 4.81
CA PRO A 62 -11.99 10.96 5.57
C PRO A 62 -13.36 11.55 5.20
N ASN A 63 -13.38 12.74 4.59
CA ASN A 63 -14.61 13.46 4.27
C ASN A 63 -15.01 13.30 2.80
N ASN A 64 -14.04 13.36 1.90
CA ASN A 64 -14.22 13.47 0.45
C ASN A 64 -13.53 12.36 -0.35
N GLY A 65 -12.69 11.55 0.30
CA GLY A 65 -11.93 10.50 -0.35
C GLY A 65 -12.81 9.38 -0.90
N LYS A 66 -12.39 8.77 -2.01
CA LYS A 66 -13.06 7.62 -2.63
C LYS A 66 -13.17 6.44 -1.66
N TYR A 67 -12.20 6.28 -0.76
CA TYR A 67 -12.13 5.15 0.18
C TYR A 67 -12.74 5.42 1.56
N ARG A 68 -13.39 6.57 1.76
CA ARG A 68 -14.06 6.89 3.04
C ARG A 68 -15.09 5.84 3.48
N SER A 69 -15.73 5.15 2.52
CA SER A 69 -16.75 4.12 2.78
C SER A 69 -16.19 2.69 2.85
N VAL A 70 -14.88 2.48 2.63
CA VAL A 70 -14.25 1.14 2.65
C VAL A 70 -14.17 0.54 4.07
N GLY A 71 -14.45 1.32 5.12
CA GLY A 71 -14.45 0.82 6.51
C GLY A 71 -13.07 0.47 7.06
N HIS A 72 -12.00 0.93 6.40
CA HIS A 72 -10.62 0.77 6.84
C HIS A 72 -10.35 1.58 8.13
N LYS A 73 -9.52 1.04 9.05
CA LYS A 73 -9.12 1.77 10.28
C LYS A 73 -7.72 2.34 10.21
N ALA A 74 -6.93 1.86 9.26
CA ALA A 74 -5.61 2.38 8.95
C ALA A 74 -5.32 2.18 7.45
N HIS A 75 -4.47 3.01 6.89
CA HIS A 75 -4.00 2.86 5.53
C HIS A 75 -2.50 3.10 5.42
N ILE A 76 -1.92 2.62 4.33
CA ILE A 76 -0.54 2.90 3.96
C ILE A 76 -0.40 3.02 2.45
N ILE A 77 0.36 4.01 2.02
CA ILE A 77 0.80 4.17 0.64
C ILE A 77 2.23 3.64 0.56
N VAL A 78 2.47 2.65 -0.29
CA VAL A 78 3.78 2.03 -0.49
C VAL A 78 4.32 2.45 -1.85
N ASP A 79 5.33 3.31 -1.84
CA ASP A 79 5.98 3.80 -3.05
C ASP A 79 7.22 3.00 -3.39
N CYS A 80 7.12 2.22 -4.45
CA CYS A 80 8.18 1.38 -4.98
C CYS A 80 9.07 2.18 -5.95
N ARG A 81 10.36 2.26 -5.62
CA ARG A 81 11.36 3.02 -6.37
C ARG A 81 12.58 2.17 -6.70
N GLY A 82 13.33 2.61 -7.71
CA GLY A 82 14.69 2.10 -7.94
C GLY A 82 15.67 2.47 -6.83
N PRO A 83 16.98 2.32 -7.06
CA PRO A 83 18.01 2.60 -6.06
C PRO A 83 17.85 3.99 -5.46
N ARG A 84 18.09 4.10 -4.15
CA ARG A 84 17.91 5.34 -3.43
C ARG A 84 18.86 6.42 -3.94
N GLY A 85 18.31 7.40 -4.64
CA GLY A 85 19.01 8.63 -5.01
C GLY A 85 19.04 9.67 -3.89
N SER A 86 19.68 10.81 -4.15
CA SER A 86 19.79 11.94 -3.21
C SER A 86 18.51 12.77 -3.07
N LYS A 87 17.51 12.57 -3.95
CA LYS A 87 16.23 13.29 -3.87
C LYS A 87 15.46 12.85 -2.62
N LYS A 88 15.25 13.80 -1.71
CA LYS A 88 14.42 13.63 -0.52
C LYS A 88 12.96 13.48 -0.96
N VAL A 89 12.35 12.36 -0.61
CA VAL A 89 10.90 12.17 -0.72
C VAL A 89 10.27 12.80 0.51
N LYS A 90 9.17 13.54 0.32
CA LYS A 90 8.41 14.12 1.43
C LYS A 90 7.82 12.96 2.24
N SER A 91 8.24 12.83 3.49
CA SER A 91 7.78 11.73 4.35
C SER A 91 6.47 12.11 5.04
N MET A 92 5.39 11.40 4.71
CA MET A 92 4.15 11.40 5.50
C MET A 92 4.16 10.23 6.48
N HIS A 93 3.28 10.23 7.48
CA HIS A 93 3.26 9.16 8.49
C HIS A 93 2.77 7.83 7.87
N GLU A 94 1.82 7.92 6.95
CA GLU A 94 1.15 6.84 6.23
C GLU A 94 1.88 6.45 4.93
N HIS A 95 3.13 6.90 4.75
CA HIS A 95 3.92 6.65 3.54
C HIS A 95 5.16 5.78 3.86
N CYS A 96 5.23 4.64 3.18
CA CYS A 96 6.39 3.78 3.11
C CYS A 96 7.07 3.91 1.74
N THR A 97 8.35 4.25 1.68
CA THR A 97 9.11 4.16 0.43
C THR A 97 10.01 2.93 0.44
N LEU A 98 9.88 2.09 -0.59
CA LEU A 98 10.74 0.93 -0.84
C LEU A 98 11.74 1.31 -1.94
N TYR A 99 13.03 1.27 -1.63
CA TYR A 99 14.11 1.48 -2.60
C TYR A 99 14.76 0.13 -2.92
N PHE A 100 14.48 -0.39 -4.11
CA PHE A 100 15.07 -1.64 -4.57
C PHE A 100 16.49 -1.42 -5.09
N SER A 101 17.41 -2.34 -4.78
CA SER A 101 18.73 -2.35 -5.41
C SER A 101 18.60 -2.62 -6.91
N THR A 102 19.59 -2.21 -7.71
CA THR A 102 19.56 -2.34 -9.18
C THR A 102 19.30 -3.78 -9.66
N ASN A 103 19.75 -4.75 -8.88
CA ASN A 103 19.61 -6.18 -9.13
C ASN A 103 18.44 -6.85 -8.35
N PHE A 104 17.63 -6.06 -7.65
CA PHE A 104 16.50 -6.54 -6.82
C PHE A 104 16.87 -7.57 -5.74
N GLU A 105 18.13 -7.62 -5.31
CA GLU A 105 18.59 -8.52 -4.25
C GLU A 105 18.29 -7.98 -2.85
N SER A 106 18.12 -6.67 -2.73
CA SER A 106 17.83 -6.03 -1.45
C SER A 106 16.86 -4.86 -1.62
N VAL A 107 16.20 -4.51 -0.53
CA VAL A 107 15.32 -3.35 -0.42
C VAL A 107 15.70 -2.54 0.81
N GLU A 108 15.77 -1.22 0.63
CA GLU A 108 15.77 -0.29 1.75
C GLU A 108 14.36 0.23 1.99
N ILE A 109 13.90 0.20 3.23
CA ILE A 109 12.54 0.55 3.64
C ILE A 109 12.63 1.84 4.46
N LYS A 110 12.02 2.92 3.95
CA LYS A 110 11.97 4.21 4.61
C LYS A 110 10.54 4.58 5.02
N MET A 111 10.32 4.60 6.34
CA MET A 111 9.18 5.24 6.98
C MET A 111 9.61 6.57 7.62
N ARG A 112 8.68 7.51 7.85
CA ARG A 112 8.99 8.82 8.44
C ARG A 112 9.75 8.74 9.76
N GLU A 113 9.19 8.02 10.72
CA GLU A 113 9.65 8.00 12.13
C GLU A 113 10.51 6.78 12.46
N ARG A 114 10.80 5.92 11.47
CA ARG A 114 11.66 4.76 11.66
C ARG A 114 13.04 5.00 11.07
N PRO A 115 14.08 4.41 11.70
CA PRO A 115 15.37 4.24 11.03
C PRO A 115 15.18 3.56 9.68
N LEU A 116 16.08 3.85 8.74
CA LEU A 116 16.14 3.13 7.48
C LEU A 116 16.38 1.65 7.79
N LEU A 117 15.51 0.77 7.28
CA LEU A 117 15.71 -0.67 7.38
C LEU A 117 16.23 -1.18 6.05
N LYS A 118 17.09 -2.20 6.08
CA LYS A 118 17.56 -2.90 4.88
C LYS A 118 17.24 -4.37 5.02
N LYS A 119 16.71 -4.98 3.95
CA LYS A 119 16.44 -6.42 3.87
C LYS A 119 16.98 -7.00 2.58
N ASN A 120 17.47 -8.24 2.65
CA ASN A 120 17.70 -9.06 1.47
C ASN A 120 16.37 -9.69 1.06
N LEU A 121 16.16 -9.87 -0.24
CA LEU A 121 14.93 -10.41 -0.82
C LEU A 121 15.04 -11.87 -1.26
N ARG A 122 16.22 -12.48 -1.13
CA ARG A 122 16.51 -13.87 -1.54
C ARG A 122 16.60 -14.84 -0.36
N ASP A 123 16.06 -14.46 0.79
CA ASP A 123 16.02 -15.31 1.99
C ASP A 123 14.74 -16.18 2.01
#